data_AF-A0A6A9ST22-F1
#
_entry.id   AF-A0A6A9ST22-F1
#
_cell.length_a   1.000
_cell.length_b   1.000
_cell.length_c   1.000
_cell.angle_alpha   90.00
_cell.angle_beta   90.00
_cell.angle_gamma   90.00
#
_symmetry.space_group_name_H-M   'P 1'
#
loop_
_entity.id
_entity.type
_entity.pdbx_description
1 polymer ?
#
loop_
_entity_poly.entity_id
_entity_poly.type
_entity_poly.pdbx_seq_one_letter_code
_entity_poly.pdbx_strand_id
1 'polypeptide(L)' 'MAEQSVLARLLPVAGTAYLVYLASQPPPARWVGLACLAVVVPFLAGWVLGNAFGVGPWSDSE' A
#
# COMPACT_ATOMS: atom_id res chain seq x y z
N MET A 1 -20.14 -12.17 7.59
CA MET A 1 -19.12 -11.64 6.67
C MET A 1 -17.91 -11.18 7.48
N ALA A 2 -17.22 -12.09 8.16
CA ALA A 2 -16.26 -11.77 9.23
C ALA A 2 -14.86 -12.36 8.97
N GLU A 3 -14.41 -12.37 7.71
CA GLU A 3 -13.02 -12.72 7.31
C GLU A 3 -12.31 -11.58 6.57
N GLN A 4 -12.92 -10.38 6.50
CA GLN A 4 -12.28 -9.18 5.94
C GLN A 4 -11.27 -8.51 6.89
N SER A 5 -11.07 -9.03 8.10
CA SER A 5 -10.58 -8.24 9.24
C SER A 5 -9.06 -8.02 9.31
N VAL A 6 -8.23 -8.94 8.83
CA VAL A 6 -6.77 -8.82 8.92
C VAL A 6 -6.11 -8.90 7.55
N LEU A 7 -6.60 -9.79 6.69
CA LEU A 7 -6.08 -9.97 5.34
C LEU A 7 -6.25 -8.70 4.50
N ALA A 8 -7.39 -8.00 4.61
CA ALA A 8 -7.62 -6.74 3.90
C ALA A 8 -6.71 -5.62 4.42
N ARG A 9 -6.35 -5.64 5.72
CA ARG A 9 -5.44 -4.66 6.34
C ARG A 9 -3.97 -4.92 5.98
N LEU A 10 -3.61 -6.18 5.71
CA LEU A 10 -2.27 -6.60 5.27
C LEU A 10 -2.08 -6.52 3.75
N LEU A 11 -3.17 -6.50 2.97
CA LEU A 11 -3.16 -6.41 1.51
C LEU A 11 -2.31 -5.24 0.96
N PRO A 12 -2.40 -4.01 1.50
CA PRO A 12 -1.59 -2.88 1.04
C PRO A 12 -0.10 -3.12 1.27
N VAL A 13 0.26 -3.76 2.39
CA VAL A 13 1.65 -4.07 2.75
C VAL A 13 2.21 -5.14 1.81
N ALA A 14 1.45 -6.23 1.60
CA ALA A 14 1.84 -7.30 0.69
C ALA A 14 1.94 -6.81 -0.77
N GLY A 15 1.00 -5.99 -1.22
CA GLY A 15 1.02 -5.39 -2.55
C GLY A 15 2.23 -4.47 -2.76
N THR A 16 2.53 -3.60 -1.80
CA THR A 16 3.70 -2.72 -1.87
C THR A 16 5.00 -3.51 -1.89
N ALA A 17 5.14 -4.53 -1.04
CA ALA A 17 6.30 -5.41 -1.03
C ALA A 17 6.52 -6.11 -2.38
N TYR A 18 5.44 -6.58 -3.01
CA TYR A 18 5.50 -7.18 -4.34
C TYR A 18 5.93 -6.19 -5.43
N LEU A 19 5.46 -4.94 -5.38
CA LEU A 19 5.88 -3.91 -6.33
C LEU A 19 7.35 -3.52 -6.16
N VAL A 20 7.87 -3.47 -4.92
CA VAL A 20 9.30 -3.28 -4.64
C VAL A 20 10.12 -4.44 -5.19
N TYR A 21 9.63 -5.67 -5.04
CA TYR A 21 10.24 -6.84 -5.66
C TYR A 21 10.30 -6.68 -7.19
N LEU A 22 9.18 -6.33 -7.84
CA LEU A 22 9.15 -6.08 -9.29
C LEU A 22 10.10 -4.96 -9.72
N ALA A 23 10.20 -3.87 -8.95
CA ALA A 23 11.13 -2.77 -9.21
C ALA A 23 12.62 -3.19 -9.14
N SER A 24 12.91 -4.32 -8.51
CA SER A 24 14.25 -4.89 -8.39
C SER A 24 14.55 -5.94 -9.47
N GLN A 25 13.54 -6.40 -10.20
CA GLN A 25 13.70 -7.36 -11.31
C GLN A 25 14.28 -6.70 -12.56
N PRO A 26 14.82 -7.47 -13.52
CA PRO A 26 15.20 -6.93 -14.82
C PRO A 26 13.98 -6.34 -15.58
N PRO A 27 14.21 -5.36 -16.48
CA PRO A 27 13.13 -4.82 -17.32
C PRO A 27 12.49 -5.92 -18.19
N PRO A 28 11.17 -5.85 -18.48
CA PRO A 28 10.26 -4.71 -18.32
C PRO A 28 9.51 -4.64 -16.98
N ALA A 29 9.53 -5.70 -16.18
CA ALA A 29 8.83 -5.78 -14.88
C ALA A 29 9.22 -4.63 -13.93
N ARG A 30 10.50 -4.22 -13.99
CA ARG A 30 11.03 -3.05 -13.28
C ARG A 30 10.20 -1.79 -13.46
N TRP A 31 9.83 -1.48 -14.69
CA TRP A 31 9.11 -0.25 -15.03
C TRP A 31 7.68 -0.27 -14.51
N VAL A 32 7.03 -1.43 -14.58
CA VAL A 32 5.69 -1.63 -14.00
C VAL A 32 5.74 -1.47 -12.49
N GLY A 33 6.73 -2.09 -11.83
CA GLY A 33 6.96 -1.95 -10.38
C GLY A 33 7.15 -0.50 -9.96
N LEU A 34 8.03 0.25 -10.66
CA LEU A 34 8.29 1.66 -10.39
C LEU A 34 7.08 2.56 -10.65
N ALA A 35 6.40 2.39 -11.79
CA ALA A 35 5.22 3.19 -12.13
C ALA A 35 4.08 2.97 -11.12
N CYS A 36 3.85 1.72 -10.72
CA CYS A 36 2.83 1.40 -9.75
C CYS A 36 3.20 1.89 -8.34
N LEU A 37 4.48 1.78 -7.93
CA LEU A 37 4.96 2.36 -6.67
C LEU A 37 4.75 3.88 -6.64
N ALA A 38 5.02 4.60 -7.72
CA ALA A 38 4.82 6.04 -7.77
C ALA A 38 3.37 6.46 -7.48
N VAL A 39 2.40 5.61 -7.84
CA VAL A 39 0.96 5.85 -7.57
C VAL A 39 0.55 5.39 -6.18
N VAL A 40 1.02 4.21 -5.74
CA VAL A 40 0.58 3.58 -4.48
C VAL A 40 1.25 4.20 -3.27
N VAL A 41 2.53 4.60 -3.34
CA VAL A 41 3.28 5.20 -2.22
C VAL A 41 2.59 6.41 -1.59
N PRO A 42 2.11 7.43 -2.33
CA PRO A 42 1.42 8.56 -1.70
C PRO A 42 0.10 8.15 -1.01
N PHE A 43 -0.63 7.17 -1.57
CA PHE A 43 -1.80 6.59 -0.91
C PHE A 43 -1.44 5.84 0.36
N LEU A 44 -0.35 5.06 0.34
CA LEU A 44 0.15 4.34 1.50
C LEU A 44 0.58 5.30 2.61
N ALA A 45 1.24 6.41 2.25
CA ALA A 45 1.62 7.46 3.19
C ALA A 45 0.40 8.11 3.85
N GLY A 46 -0.64 8.43 3.07
CA GLY A 46 -1.92 8.95 3.59
C GLY A 46 -2.63 7.95 4.51
N TRP A 47 -2.61 6.66 4.16
CA TRP A 47 -3.17 5.60 4.98
C TRP A 47 -2.41 5.43 6.31
N VAL A 48 -1.08 5.46 6.29
CA VAL A 48 -0.25 5.42 7.52
C VAL A 48 -0.52 6.64 8.40
N LEU A 49 -0.65 7.84 7.81
CA LEU A 49 -1.01 9.05 8.55
C LEU A 49 -2.39 8.96 9.20
N GLY A 50 -3.39 8.44 8.49
CA GLY A 50 -4.74 8.22 9.03
C GLY A 50 -4.76 7.20 10.15
N ASN A 51 -4.16 6.03 9.91
CA ASN A 51 -4.19 4.91 10.85
C ASN A 51 -3.31 5.12 12.10
N ALA A 52 -2.15 5.77 11.97
CA ALA A 52 -1.21 5.95 13.09
C ALA A 52 -1.34 7.30 13.80
N PHE A 53 -1.73 8.36 13.08
CA PHE A 53 -1.78 9.73 13.60
C PHE A 53 -3.19 10.32 13.63
N GLY A 54 -4.22 9.60 13.18
CA GLY A 54 -5.60 10.08 13.16
C GLY A 54 -5.84 11.21 12.14
N VAL A 55 -4.98 11.36 11.12
CA VAL A 55 -5.06 12.46 10.16
C VAL A 55 -5.68 11.99 8.84
N GLY A 56 -6.82 12.59 8.46
CA GLY A 56 -7.43 12.39 7.14
C GLY A 56 -8.48 11.27 7.08
N PRO A 57 -8.95 10.91 5.86
CA PRO A 57 -10.16 10.11 5.66
C PRO A 57 -10.04 8.63 6.07
N TRP A 58 -8.84 8.17 6.45
CA TRP A 58 -8.57 6.82 6.93
C TRP A 58 -8.31 6.75 8.43
N SER A 59 -8.60 7.84 9.16
CA SER A 59 -8.59 7.81 10.62
C SER A 59 -9.80 7.02 11.12
N ASP A 60 -9.59 6.10 12.06
CA ASP A 60 -10.66 5.39 12.80
C ASP A 60 -11.32 6.34 13.84
N SER A 61 -11.43 7.63 13.52
CA SER A 61 -12.04 8.64 14.39
C SER A 61 -13.54 8.69 14.12
N GLU A 62 -14.28 7.85 14.85
CA GLU A 62 -15.63 8.19 15.32
C GLU A 62 -15.59 9.33 16.34
#